data_AF-X1SJT0-F1
#
_entry.id   AF-X1SJT0-F1
#
_cell.length_a   1.000
_cell.length_b   1.000
_cell.length_c   1.000
_cell.angle_alpha   90.00
_cell.angle_beta   90.00
_cell.angle_gamma   90.00
#
_symmetry.space_group_name_H-M   'P 1'
#
loop_
_entity.id
_entity.type
_entity.pdbx_description
1 polymer ?
#
loop_
_entity_poly.entity_id
_entity_poly.type
_entity_poly.pdbx_seq_one_letter_code
_entity_poly.pdbx_strand_id
1 'polypeptide(L)'
;MSEVIDTETKSYGEASNHLLTKAYQLAEQARIQSITKPLPQGGGFSGFSDDNLQGYAISGKPDYFVAVLYKDTTNWMPDPEDGRQLKNCQAWILKYDRQHARWSVEAWNGSIGNKAFAKLARRFLAD
;
A
#
# COMPACT_ATOMS: atom_id res chain seq x y z
N MET A 1 -9.32 -5.24 37.88
CA MET A 1 -9.81 -5.62 36.54
C MET A 1 -9.18 -4.69 35.52
N SER A 2 -7.97 -5.00 35.04
CA SER A 2 -7.21 -4.16 34.07
C SER A 2 -6.37 -5.00 33.10
N GLU A 3 -6.85 -6.17 32.67
CA GLU A 3 -6.08 -7.08 31.79
C GLU A 3 -6.61 -7.17 30.35
N VAL A 4 -7.68 -6.44 30.00
CA VAL A 4 -8.33 -6.58 28.67
C VAL A 4 -7.79 -5.61 27.62
N ILE A 5 -7.06 -4.56 28.01
CA ILE A 5 -6.61 -3.48 27.09
C ILE A 5 -5.33 -3.87 26.30
N ASP A 6 -4.54 -4.82 26.82
CA ASP A 6 -3.20 -5.12 26.28
C ASP A 6 -3.23 -6.13 25.11
N THR A 7 -4.21 -7.05 25.09
CA THR A 7 -4.28 -8.11 24.09
C THR A 7 -4.84 -7.64 22.74
N GLU A 8 -5.88 -6.80 22.75
CA GLU A 8 -6.48 -6.26 21.52
C GLU A 8 -5.52 -5.29 20.82
N THR A 9 -4.81 -4.46 21.58
CA THR A 9 -3.82 -3.51 21.06
C THR A 9 -2.61 -4.24 20.44
N LYS A 10 -2.14 -5.32 21.08
CA LYS A 10 -1.07 -6.18 20.53
C LYS A 10 -1.52 -6.92 19.27
N SER A 11 -2.71 -7.51 19.28
CA SER A 11 -3.27 -8.22 18.12
C SER A 11 -3.47 -7.29 16.92
N TYR A 12 -3.93 -6.05 17.16
CA TYR A 12 -4.06 -5.04 16.11
C TYR A 12 -2.70 -4.61 15.55
N GLY A 13 -1.69 -4.43 16.42
CA GLY A 13 -0.31 -4.14 16.01
C GLY A 13 0.30 -5.24 15.16
N GLU A 14 0.11 -6.51 15.53
CA GLU A 14 0.60 -7.67 14.79
C GLU A 14 -0.09 -7.83 13.42
N ALA A 15 -1.41 -7.68 13.37
CA ALA A 15 -2.17 -7.71 12.12
C ALA A 15 -1.75 -6.56 11.18
N SER A 16 -1.55 -5.35 11.72
CA SER A 16 -1.07 -4.20 10.96
C SER A 16 0.36 -4.41 10.42
N ASN A 17 1.25 -5.02 11.22
CA ASN A 17 2.62 -5.34 10.80
C ASN A 17 2.65 -6.42 9.71
N HIS A 18 1.76 -7.41 9.79
CA HIS A 18 1.63 -8.42 8.75
C HIS A 18 1.20 -7.81 7.42
N LEU A 19 0.18 -6.94 7.43
CA LEU A 19 -0.30 -6.25 6.23
C LEU A 19 0.76 -5.30 5.66
N LEU A 20 1.50 -4.57 6.51
CA LEU A 20 2.61 -3.73 6.06
C LEU A 20 3.73 -4.56 5.40
N THR A 21 4.02 -5.75 5.93
CA THR A 21 4.99 -6.67 5.31
C THR A 21 4.55 -7.07 3.90
N LYS A 22 3.26 -7.39 3.71
CA LYS A 22 2.68 -7.68 2.38
C LYS A 22 2.76 -6.46 1.44
N ALA A 23 2.51 -5.26 1.97
CA ALA A 23 2.63 -4.02 1.19
C ALA A 23 4.08 -3.80 0.69
N TYR A 24 5.10 -4.04 1.53
CA TYR A 24 6.50 -3.98 1.10
C TYR A 24 6.83 -5.03 0.03
N GLN A 25 6.34 -6.26 0.18
CA GLN A 25 6.56 -7.31 -0.82
C GLN A 25 5.98 -6.94 -2.19
N LEU A 26 4.77 -6.37 -2.21
CA LEU A 26 4.16 -5.88 -3.45
C LEU A 26 4.93 -4.72 -4.07
N ALA A 27 5.35 -3.75 -3.26
CA ALA A 27 6.12 -2.61 -3.73
C ALA A 27 7.47 -3.04 -4.30
N GLU A 28 8.12 -4.04 -3.70
CA GLU A 28 9.36 -4.62 -4.21
C GLU A 28 9.15 -5.33 -5.55
N GLN A 29 8.07 -6.10 -5.71
CA GLN A 29 7.73 -6.70 -6.99
C GLN A 29 7.46 -5.63 -8.06
N ALA A 30 6.70 -4.59 -7.73
CA ALA A 30 6.45 -3.46 -8.62
C ALA A 30 7.75 -2.73 -9.03
N ARG A 31 8.69 -2.57 -8.08
CA ARG A 31 10.02 -2.00 -8.33
C ARG A 31 10.86 -2.87 -9.28
N ILE A 32 10.88 -4.19 -9.09
CA ILE A 32 11.59 -5.10 -10.00
C ILE A 32 10.97 -5.05 -11.40
N GLN A 33 9.64 -4.98 -11.49
CA GLN A 33 8.94 -4.87 -12.76
C GLN A 33 9.23 -3.56 -13.49
N SER A 34 9.25 -2.41 -12.79
CA SER A 34 9.53 -1.12 -13.41
C SER A 34 10.96 -1.02 -13.96
N ILE A 35 11.92 -1.77 -13.39
CA ILE A 35 13.29 -1.89 -13.90
C ILE A 35 13.36 -2.81 -15.12
N THR A 36 12.61 -3.91 -15.13
CA THR A 36 12.69 -4.95 -16.17
C THR A 36 11.80 -4.68 -17.39
N LYS A 37 10.76 -3.86 -17.23
CA LYS A 37 9.83 -3.46 -18.29
C LYS A 37 9.54 -1.97 -18.16
N PRO A 38 10.24 -1.09 -18.90
CA PRO A 38 9.84 0.31 -18.98
C PRO A 38 8.50 0.38 -19.72
N LEU A 39 7.40 0.36 -18.97
CA LEU A 39 6.05 0.47 -19.51
C LEU A 39 5.84 1.90 -20.05
N PRO A 40 5.14 2.07 -21.19
CA PRO A 40 5.03 3.39 -21.82
C PRO A 40 4.21 4.43 -21.03
N GLN A 41 3.35 4.01 -20.09
CA GLN A 41 2.51 4.89 -19.28
C GLN A 41 2.15 4.18 -17.97
N GLY A 42 2.52 4.77 -16.83
CA GLY A 42 2.25 4.24 -15.49
C GLY A 42 3.21 3.10 -15.15
N GLY A 43 4.06 3.31 -14.15
CA GLY A 43 5.14 2.40 -13.83
C GLY A 43 4.69 1.03 -13.29
N GLY A 44 5.64 0.26 -12.76
CA GLY A 44 5.47 -1.16 -12.40
C GLY A 44 4.20 -1.43 -11.57
N PHE A 45 3.43 -2.42 -12.02
CA PHE A 45 2.22 -2.90 -11.37
C PHE A 45 2.45 -4.32 -10.85
N SER A 46 2.28 -4.55 -9.55
CA SER A 46 2.22 -5.91 -9.00
C SER A 46 0.88 -6.14 -8.36
N GLY A 47 0.35 -7.36 -8.48
CA GLY A 47 -0.90 -7.78 -7.83
C GLY A 47 -0.75 -9.14 -7.18
N PHE A 48 -1.51 -9.38 -6.11
CA PHE A 48 -1.70 -10.71 -5.54
C PHE A 48 -3.16 -10.92 -5.12
N SER A 49 -3.53 -12.20 -5.05
CA SER A 49 -4.80 -12.65 -4.51
C SER A 49 -4.54 -13.87 -3.63
N ASP A 50 -5.05 -13.83 -2.41
CA ASP A 50 -5.11 -14.91 -1.44
C ASP A 50 -6.58 -15.06 -0.99
N ASP A 51 -6.96 -16.19 -0.37
CA ASP A 51 -8.35 -16.62 -0.14
C ASP A 51 -9.26 -15.55 0.51
N ASN A 52 -8.69 -14.57 1.21
CA ASN A 52 -9.43 -13.48 1.86
C ASN A 52 -8.81 -12.08 1.67
N LEU A 53 -7.74 -11.95 0.90
CA LEU A 53 -7.00 -10.70 0.77
C LEU A 53 -6.46 -10.54 -0.65
N GLN A 54 -6.82 -9.43 -1.26
CA GLN A 54 -6.25 -8.97 -2.50
C GLN A 54 -5.36 -7.76 -2.24
N GLY A 55 -4.46 -7.50 -3.18
CA GLY A 55 -3.77 -6.24 -3.19
C GLY A 55 -2.95 -6.04 -4.42
N TYR A 56 -2.53 -4.80 -4.60
CA TYR A 56 -1.64 -4.41 -5.68
C TYR A 56 -0.71 -3.28 -5.25
N ALA A 57 0.35 -3.07 -6.01
CA ALA A 57 1.21 -1.90 -5.90
C ALA A 57 1.45 -1.27 -7.26
N ILE A 58 1.51 0.05 -7.27
CA ILE A 58 1.75 0.88 -8.46
C ILE A 58 3.00 1.72 -8.17
N SER A 59 3.94 1.78 -9.12
CA SER A 59 5.05 2.73 -9.02
C SER A 59 4.69 4.06 -9.66
N GLY A 60 5.01 5.16 -8.98
CA GLY A 60 4.82 6.51 -9.50
C GLY A 60 6.17 7.20 -9.78
N LYS A 61 6.34 8.38 -9.19
CA LYS A 61 7.61 9.12 -9.13
C LYS A 61 8.77 8.21 -8.73
N PRO A 62 10.01 8.55 -9.14
CA PRO A 62 11.18 7.76 -8.82
C PRO A 62 11.21 7.39 -7.34
N ASP A 63 11.28 6.09 -7.07
CA ASP A 63 11.34 5.49 -5.74
C ASP A 63 10.07 5.55 -4.88
N TYR A 64 8.97 6.09 -5.40
CA TYR A 64 7.68 6.08 -4.71
C TYR A 64 6.73 5.04 -5.28
N PHE A 65 6.05 4.36 -4.37
CA PHE A 65 5.13 3.28 -4.66
C PHE A 65 3.88 3.44 -3.81
N VAL A 66 2.73 3.10 -4.37
CA VAL A 66 1.47 3.04 -3.63
C VAL A 66 1.02 1.60 -3.60
N ALA A 67 0.90 1.03 -2.40
CA ALA A 67 0.43 -0.33 -2.17
C ALA A 67 -0.96 -0.29 -1.52
N VAL A 68 -1.89 -1.10 -2.04
CA VAL A 68 -3.27 -1.16 -1.58
C VAL A 68 -3.64 -2.62 -1.31
N LEU A 69 -4.15 -2.88 -0.12
CA LEU A 69 -4.64 -4.17 0.35
C LEU A 69 -6.14 -4.07 0.68
N TYR A 70 -6.93 -5.00 0.20
CA TYR A 70 -8.38 -5.01 0.35
C TYR A 70 -8.93 -6.43 0.39
N LYS A 71 -10.11 -6.63 0.99
CA LYS A 71 -10.79 -7.93 1.00
C LYS A 71 -11.56 -8.10 -0.32
N ASP A 72 -11.62 -9.33 -0.83
CA ASP A 72 -12.35 -9.71 -2.06
C ASP A 72 -13.89 -9.52 -1.98
N THR A 73 -14.40 -8.91 -0.92
CA THR A 73 -15.81 -8.58 -0.80
C THR A 73 -16.18 -7.28 -1.53
N THR A 74 -15.19 -6.57 -2.08
CA THR A 74 -15.41 -5.36 -2.88
C THR A 74 -15.53 -5.71 -4.36
N ASN A 75 -16.72 -5.56 -4.94
CA ASN A 75 -16.98 -5.79 -6.38
C ASN A 75 -16.16 -4.89 -7.34
N TRP A 76 -15.36 -3.97 -6.82
CA TRP A 76 -14.62 -2.97 -7.59
C TRP A 76 -13.22 -2.80 -6.98
N MET A 77 -12.20 -2.72 -7.84
CA MET A 77 -10.84 -2.43 -7.40
C MET A 77 -10.79 -1.06 -6.71
N PRO A 78 -10.22 -0.94 -5.49
CA PRO A 78 -10.04 0.36 -4.86
C PRO A 78 -9.13 1.24 -5.71
N ASP A 79 -9.37 2.54 -5.71
CA ASP A 79 -8.55 3.51 -6.44
C ASP A 79 -7.88 4.44 -5.43
N PRO A 80 -6.54 4.43 -5.34
CA PRO A 80 -5.82 5.22 -4.36
C PRO A 80 -5.80 6.70 -4.74
N GLU A 81 -5.98 7.07 -6.00
CA GLU A 81 -5.90 8.45 -6.49
C GLU A 81 -7.22 9.21 -6.32
N ASP A 82 -8.32 8.53 -6.63
CA ASP A 82 -9.68 9.04 -6.45
C ASP A 82 -10.19 8.84 -5.02
N GLY A 83 -9.54 7.96 -4.25
CA GLY A 83 -9.93 7.61 -2.89
C GLY A 83 -11.18 6.73 -2.79
N ARG A 84 -11.69 6.27 -3.93
CA ARG A 84 -12.86 5.38 -3.99
C ARG A 84 -12.53 4.06 -3.31
N GLN A 85 -13.43 3.63 -2.43
CA GLN A 85 -13.35 2.35 -1.70
C GLN A 85 -12.17 2.20 -0.73
N LEU A 86 -11.35 3.23 -0.51
CA LEU A 86 -10.29 3.17 0.51
C LEU A 86 -10.81 3.02 1.95
N LYS A 87 -12.10 3.27 2.20
CA LYS A 87 -12.71 3.18 3.55
C LYS A 87 -12.50 1.83 4.23
N ASN A 88 -12.50 0.75 3.47
CA ASN A 88 -12.35 -0.61 3.98
C ASN A 88 -11.03 -1.25 3.55
N CYS A 89 -10.07 -0.45 3.09
CA CYS A 89 -8.78 -0.90 2.59
C CYS A 89 -7.66 -0.43 3.52
N GLN A 90 -6.52 -1.10 3.42
CA GLN A 90 -5.26 -0.63 3.97
C GLN A 90 -4.37 -0.20 2.82
N ALA A 91 -3.91 1.05 2.83
CA ALA A 91 -3.13 1.61 1.75
C ALA A 91 -1.94 2.42 2.27
N TRP A 92 -0.79 2.23 1.66
CA TRP A 92 0.46 2.88 2.01
C TRP A 92 1.09 3.58 0.82
N ILE A 93 1.69 4.73 1.10
CA ILE A 93 2.69 5.36 0.23
C ILE A 93 4.05 4.96 0.79
N LEU A 94 4.83 4.29 -0.04
CA LEU A 94 6.10 3.69 0.30
C LEU A 94 7.20 4.34 -0.51
N LYS A 95 8.35 4.56 0.13
CA LYS A 95 9.55 5.07 -0.53
C LYS A 95 10.68 4.07 -0.42
N TYR A 96 11.35 3.82 -1.53
CA TYR A 96 12.53 2.99 -1.61
C TYR A 96 13.81 3.83 -1.58
N ASP A 97 14.60 3.69 -0.52
CA ASP A 97 15.93 4.26 -0.48
C ASP A 97 16.91 3.34 -1.21
N ARG A 98 17.30 3.72 -2.43
CA ARG A 98 18.28 2.98 -3.24
C ARG A 98 19.67 2.93 -2.61
N GLN A 99 20.08 3.95 -1.86
CA GLN A 99 21.42 4.03 -1.28
C GLN A 99 21.60 3.02 -0.16
N HIS A 100 20.52 2.79 0.61
CA HIS A 100 20.54 1.88 1.74
C HIS A 100 19.76 0.58 1.51
N ALA A 101 19.15 0.41 0.34
CA ALA A 101 18.28 -0.71 -0.02
C ALA A 101 17.18 -0.96 1.02
N ARG A 102 16.47 0.12 1.42
CA ARG A 102 15.49 0.09 2.51
C ARG A 102 14.17 0.70 2.09
N TRP A 103 13.10 0.17 2.65
CA TRP A 103 11.75 0.70 2.51
C TRP A 103 11.37 1.57 3.71
N SER A 104 10.58 2.60 3.44
CA SER A 104 10.01 3.48 4.45
C SER A 104 8.54 3.80 4.13
N VAL A 105 7.75 4.05 5.17
CA VAL A 105 6.36 4.49 5.05
C VAL A 105 6.32 6.01 5.07
N GLU A 106 5.82 6.60 3.99
CA GLU A 106 5.60 8.05 3.88
C GLU A 106 4.19 8.42 4.34
N ALA A 107 3.21 7.57 4.05
CA ALA A 107 1.84 7.77 4.49
C ALA A 107 1.08 6.45 4.60
N TRP A 108 0.09 6.42 5.49
CA TRP A 108 -0.84 5.32 5.66
C TRP A 108 -2.27 5.84 5.81
N ASN A 109 -3.20 5.34 4.98
CA ASN A 109 -4.58 5.84 4.94
C ASN A 109 -5.31 5.72 6.29
N GLY A 110 -5.00 4.69 7.09
CA GLY A 110 -5.57 4.51 8.43
C GLY A 110 -5.17 5.60 9.43
N SER A 111 -4.00 6.22 9.25
CA SER A 111 -3.51 7.30 10.12
C SER A 111 -3.91 8.69 9.62
N ILE A 112 -3.80 8.96 8.31
CA ILE A 112 -4.02 10.31 7.76
C ILE A 112 -5.41 10.52 7.17
N GLY A 113 -6.21 9.46 7.06
CA GLY A 113 -7.54 9.46 6.46
C GLY A 113 -7.51 9.36 4.93
N ASN A 114 -8.54 8.71 4.37
CA ASN A 114 -8.61 8.34 2.95
C ASN A 114 -8.55 9.54 1.98
N LYS A 115 -9.19 10.66 2.31
CA LYS A 115 -9.19 11.86 1.44
C LYS A 115 -7.81 12.52 1.37
N ALA A 116 -7.12 12.60 2.50
CA ALA A 116 -5.75 13.14 2.54
C ALA A 116 -4.79 12.19 1.83
N PHE A 117 -4.94 10.89 2.08
CA PHE A 117 -4.19 9.85 1.39
C PHE A 117 -4.35 9.96 -0.13
N ALA A 118 -5.58 10.04 -0.64
CA ALA A 118 -5.82 10.10 -2.08
C ALA A 118 -5.23 11.35 -2.75
N LYS A 119 -5.24 12.48 -2.04
CA LYS A 119 -4.55 13.70 -2.50
C LYS A 119 -3.03 13.51 -2.56
N LEU A 120 -2.43 12.78 -1.61
CA LEU A 120 -1.00 12.46 -1.64
C LEU A 120 -0.68 11.43 -2.73
N ALA A 121 -1.46 10.36 -2.84
CA ALA A 121 -1.28 9.31 -3.84
C ALA A 121 -1.24 9.92 -5.25
N ARG A 122 -2.20 10.79 -5.62
CA ARG A 122 -2.17 11.53 -6.89
C ARG A 122 -0.88 12.31 -7.12
N ARG A 123 -0.31 12.92 -6.08
CA ARG A 123 0.94 13.69 -6.20
C ARG A 123 2.17 12.82 -6.41
N PHE A 124 2.15 11.58 -5.91
CA PHE A 124 3.25 10.64 -6.04
C PHE A 124 3.11 9.73 -7.25
N LEU A 125 1.89 9.48 -7.72
CA LEU A 125 1.61 8.67 -8.91
C LEU A 125 1.57 9.48 -10.21
N ALA A 126 1.31 10.79 -10.14
CA ALA A 126 1.46 11.67 -11.29
C ALA A 126 2.93 11.78 -11.73
N ASP A 127 3.14 11.71 -13.05
CA ASP A 127 4.41 11.90 -13.74
C ASP A 127 5.09 13.24 -13.41
#